data_AF-A0A3A8NNJ6-F1
#
_entry.id   AF-A0A3A8NNJ6-F1
#
_cell.length_a   1.000
_cell.length_b   1.000
_cell.length_c   1.000
_cell.angle_alpha   90.00
_cell.angle_beta   90.00
_cell.angle_gamma   90.00
#
_symmetry.space_group_name_H-M   'P 1'
#
loop_
_entity.id
_entity.type
_entity.pdbx_description
1 polymer ?
#
loop_
_entity_poly.entity_id
_entity_poly.type
_entity_poly.pdbx_seq_one_letter_code
_entity_poly.pdbx_strand_id
1 'polypeptide(L)'
;MNPAPASARRALLLLALGLAACGSKDVRPDDANPDDVNPDDSGALDVCATGLPGTDPASGTCAPVRLQCAQDLGGFKTDRYVWRDHACRLRSVSLVRNDAADPAGWNGGYIRRYTYEVAGAQRTCDGQNPQVPGWGMVTSHLKDGQPWGAWTQGTRGTGRTIFKGAHHALHELKWPLSLDGNVVQVTVQYLFATGRDHPLYAITHDASGFPADRIEADVRSPYGDLAFDGNANADIAGLGWGDRYRFVTLGSPVRMNTGWDYREPNVVPYTRMWTAAPDAEMGVVQTQTWQQKPAGGYWLYPEWGTRHEAGPMPADYNWPYQLNQYELPFVTNSHRLAWGSNFGAVGKRQYPRLGDDGVMLSGHPYQSYSVFMVLGTHAANPVLSLASEVEAWQGVRLSTTEGTVRTRGPGGVGRTDEVTYDVAGYNPVYATWEVNAASNRVALAFDTAGRTLVHPMLVVRDYTATGAPGAVTLNGQKLTANTDYFASVDTAGKALWLTLQRDLKGAVTLRVE
;
A
#
# COMPACT_ATOMS: atom_id res chain seq x y z
N MET A 1 13.11 28.87 69.30
CA MET A 1 12.19 29.18 68.19
C MET A 1 12.33 28.01 67.20
N ASN A 2 11.54 26.93 67.14
CA ASN A 2 10.19 26.50 67.56
C ASN A 2 9.87 26.50 69.08
N PRO A 3 8.58 26.38 69.48
CA PRO A 3 7.84 25.09 69.55
C PRO A 3 6.33 25.10 69.13
N ALA A 4 5.85 23.93 68.63
CA ALA A 4 4.55 23.18 68.83
C ALA A 4 3.17 23.90 68.93
N PRO A 5 1.97 23.23 68.92
CA PRO A 5 1.61 21.78 68.94
C PRO A 5 0.60 21.37 67.82
N ALA A 6 0.37 20.11 67.42
CA ALA A 6 -0.03 18.85 68.09
C ALA A 6 -1.52 18.72 68.46
N SER A 7 -2.04 17.53 68.10
CA SER A 7 -3.24 16.80 68.57
C SER A 7 -4.59 17.05 67.88
N ALA A 8 -5.52 16.11 67.77
CA ALA A 8 -5.56 14.63 67.60
C ALA A 8 -7.04 14.20 67.74
N ARG A 9 -7.36 12.97 67.27
CA ARG A 9 -8.52 12.10 67.65
C ARG A 9 -9.87 12.48 67.02
N ARG A 10 -10.77 11.56 66.63
CA ARG A 10 -10.96 10.10 66.77
C ARG A 10 -12.10 9.71 65.77
N ALA A 11 -12.05 8.56 65.07
CA ALA A 11 -12.78 7.30 65.38
C ALA A 11 -14.32 7.42 65.28
N LEU A 12 -15.15 6.51 64.75
CA LEU A 12 -15.05 5.15 64.19
C LEU A 12 -16.50 4.73 63.78
N LEU A 13 -16.64 3.55 63.16
CA LEU A 13 -17.84 2.71 62.90
C LEU A 13 -18.71 3.04 61.67
N LEU A 14 -18.94 2.15 60.68
CA LEU A 14 -19.32 0.70 60.56
C LEU A 14 -20.84 0.50 60.38
N LEU A 15 -21.22 -0.01 59.18
CA LEU A 15 -22.18 -1.09 58.83
C LEU A 15 -22.64 -0.85 57.37
N ALA A 16 -22.31 -1.65 56.34
CA ALA A 16 -22.60 -3.06 56.04
C ALA A 16 -24.08 -3.35 55.66
N LEU A 17 -24.28 -3.78 54.41
CA LEU A 17 -25.33 -4.62 53.79
C LEU A 17 -25.42 -4.19 52.30
N GLY A 18 -25.13 -4.98 51.27
CA GLY A 18 -25.25 -6.42 51.09
C GLY A 18 -26.56 -6.73 50.37
N LEU A 19 -26.56 -6.79 49.04
CA LEU A 19 -27.58 -7.49 48.25
C LEU A 19 -26.99 -7.91 46.89
N ALA A 20 -26.94 -9.22 46.70
CA ALA A 20 -26.66 -9.90 45.45
C ALA A 20 -27.90 -9.85 44.54
N ALA A 21 -27.68 -9.83 43.22
CA ALA A 21 -28.66 -10.30 42.26
C ALA A 21 -27.93 -11.01 41.10
N CYS A 22 -28.04 -12.34 41.11
CA CYS A 22 -27.97 -13.19 39.93
C CYS A 22 -29.25 -13.02 39.10
N GLY A 23 -29.17 -13.27 37.78
CA GLY A 23 -30.32 -13.44 36.89
C GLY A 23 -30.06 -12.80 35.53
N SER A 24 -29.55 -13.59 34.56
CA SER A 24 -30.34 -14.22 33.47
C SER A 24 -30.30 -13.33 32.21
N LYS A 25 -29.52 -13.69 31.19
CA LYS A 25 -30.00 -14.41 30.00
C LYS A 25 -31.48 -14.14 29.74
N ASP A 26 -31.75 -13.24 28.79
CA ASP A 26 -32.90 -13.35 27.92
C ASP A 26 -32.45 -13.13 26.47
N VAL A 27 -32.57 -14.23 25.73
CA VAL A 27 -32.69 -14.29 24.29
C VAL A 27 -34.05 -13.70 23.93
N ARG A 28 -34.11 -12.82 22.94
CA ARG A 28 -35.36 -12.50 22.26
C ARG A 28 -35.18 -12.57 20.75
N PRO A 29 -36.27 -12.92 20.04
CA PRO A 29 -36.27 -13.88 18.95
C PRO A 29 -36.25 -13.19 17.60
N ASP A 30 -36.03 -14.03 16.58
CA ASP A 30 -36.19 -13.73 15.17
C ASP A 30 -37.46 -12.93 14.88
N ASP A 31 -37.28 -11.71 14.36
CA ASP A 31 -38.26 -11.06 13.51
C ASP A 31 -37.57 -10.81 12.16
N ALA A 32 -37.71 -11.80 11.28
CA ALA A 32 -37.43 -11.66 9.87
C ALA A 32 -38.35 -10.58 9.30
N ASN A 33 -37.80 -9.40 9.01
CA ASN A 33 -38.45 -8.42 8.16
C ASN A 33 -38.30 -8.89 6.70
N PRO A 34 -39.37 -9.27 5.97
CA PRO A 34 -39.24 -9.84 4.63
C PRO A 34 -38.99 -8.80 3.53
N ASP A 35 -38.85 -7.52 3.86
CA ASP A 35 -38.87 -6.43 2.87
C ASP A 35 -37.55 -5.64 2.73
N ASP A 36 -36.44 -6.07 3.35
CA ASP A 36 -35.10 -5.53 3.05
C ASP A 36 -34.47 -6.27 1.84
N VAL A 37 -35.15 -6.20 0.69
CA VAL A 37 -34.51 -6.52 -0.60
C VAL A 37 -33.70 -5.30 -1.01
N ASN A 38 -32.42 -5.29 -0.66
CA ASN A 38 -31.46 -4.36 -1.22
C ASN A 38 -31.39 -4.60 -2.75
N PRO A 39 -31.75 -3.63 -3.62
CA PRO A 39 -31.83 -3.87 -5.07
C PRO A 39 -30.46 -3.99 -5.76
N ASP A 40 -29.36 -3.94 -5.02
CA ASP A 40 -27.99 -3.89 -5.55
C ASP A 40 -27.20 -5.21 -5.38
N ASP A 41 -27.89 -6.30 -5.03
CA ASP A 41 -27.27 -7.64 -5.01
C ASP A 41 -27.20 -8.22 -6.43
N SER A 42 -26.37 -7.58 -7.28
CA SER A 42 -26.02 -8.08 -8.59
C SER A 42 -25.05 -9.26 -8.45
N GLY A 43 -25.56 -10.41 -7.99
CA GLY A 43 -25.06 -11.77 -8.22
C GLY A 43 -23.54 -11.94 -8.42
N ALA A 44 -22.72 -11.34 -7.56
CA ALA A 44 -21.29 -11.63 -7.55
C ALA A 44 -21.14 -13.03 -6.96
N LEU A 45 -20.73 -14.00 -7.79
CA LEU A 45 -20.31 -15.31 -7.31
C LEU A 45 -19.40 -15.11 -6.11
N ASP A 46 -19.73 -15.71 -4.97
CA ASP A 46 -18.89 -15.66 -3.78
C ASP A 46 -17.52 -16.26 -4.13
N VAL A 47 -16.55 -15.38 -4.38
CA VAL A 47 -15.17 -15.72 -4.74
C VAL A 47 -14.55 -16.60 -3.65
N CYS A 48 -15.10 -16.55 -2.43
CA CYS A 48 -14.66 -17.34 -1.29
C CYS A 48 -15.23 -18.77 -1.23
N ALA A 49 -16.30 -19.10 -1.97
CA ALA A 49 -16.90 -20.45 -1.96
C ALA A 49 -16.00 -21.52 -2.62
N THR A 50 -14.96 -21.12 -3.37
CA THR A 50 -14.05 -22.03 -4.09
C THR A 50 -12.68 -22.20 -3.42
N GLY A 51 -12.45 -21.55 -2.26
CA GLY A 51 -11.17 -21.58 -1.54
C GLY A 51 -10.95 -22.92 -0.82
N LEU A 52 -10.43 -23.93 -1.51
CA LEU A 52 -10.03 -25.17 -0.84
C LEU A 52 -8.85 -24.91 0.13
N PRO A 53 -8.93 -25.41 1.38
CA PRO A 53 -7.76 -25.51 2.25
C PRO A 53 -6.80 -26.49 1.59
N GLY A 54 -5.71 -25.97 1.04
CA GLY A 54 -4.68 -26.76 0.37
C GLY A 54 -3.34 -26.19 0.73
N THR A 55 -2.37 -27.07 1.00
CA THR A 55 -0.97 -26.71 1.21
C THR A 55 -0.48 -25.82 0.08
N ASP A 56 0.41 -24.87 0.40
CA ASP A 56 0.98 -24.03 -0.65
C ASP A 56 1.82 -24.91 -1.58
N PRO A 57 1.64 -24.82 -2.92
CA PRO A 57 2.40 -25.65 -3.84
C PRO A 57 3.91 -25.38 -3.71
N ALA A 58 4.73 -26.39 -4.01
CA ALA A 58 6.18 -26.28 -3.95
C ALA A 58 6.72 -25.11 -4.80
N SER A 59 7.85 -24.54 -4.38
CA SER A 59 8.54 -23.46 -5.10
C SER A 59 8.99 -23.90 -6.51
N GLY A 60 9.16 -22.95 -7.43
CA GLY A 60 9.67 -23.21 -8.79
C GLY A 60 8.63 -23.38 -9.90
N THR A 61 7.33 -23.39 -9.57
CA THR A 61 6.25 -23.27 -10.58
C THR A 61 5.51 -21.95 -10.39
N CYS A 62 5.38 -21.18 -11.49
CA CYS A 62 4.61 -19.92 -11.51
C CYS A 62 3.09 -20.17 -11.44
N ALA A 63 2.65 -20.70 -10.30
CA ALA A 63 1.27 -21.05 -10.01
C ALA A 63 0.31 -19.83 -10.03
N PRO A 64 -0.98 -20.07 -10.32
CA PRO A 64 -2.07 -19.11 -10.15
C PRO A 64 -2.12 -18.44 -8.76
N VAL A 65 -2.63 -17.20 -8.73
CA VAL A 65 -2.99 -16.50 -7.48
C VAL A 65 -4.09 -17.28 -6.76
N ARG A 66 -3.88 -17.52 -5.48
CA ARG A 66 -4.87 -18.12 -4.57
C ARG A 66 -5.33 -17.10 -3.56
N LEU A 67 -6.63 -17.13 -3.29
CA LEU A 67 -7.28 -16.38 -2.23
C LEU A 67 -7.86 -17.38 -1.23
N GLN A 68 -7.44 -17.26 0.03
CA GLN A 68 -7.96 -18.02 1.16
C GLN A 68 -8.70 -17.03 2.05
N CYS A 69 -10.03 -17.07 2.01
CA CYS A 69 -10.85 -16.10 2.73
C CYS A 69 -10.98 -16.44 4.22
N ALA A 70 -11.20 -15.41 5.05
CA ALA A 70 -11.58 -15.53 6.45
C ALA A 70 -10.68 -16.46 7.29
N GLN A 71 -9.38 -16.48 7.01
CA GLN A 71 -8.40 -17.23 7.77
C GLN A 71 -8.21 -16.58 9.15
N ASP A 72 -8.18 -17.39 10.19
CA ASP A 72 -7.77 -16.94 11.52
C ASP A 72 -6.25 -16.94 11.63
N LEU A 73 -5.68 -15.79 11.96
CA LEU A 73 -4.27 -15.63 12.26
C LEU A 73 -4.13 -15.10 13.68
N GLY A 74 -4.30 -15.98 14.67
CA GLY A 74 -4.17 -15.60 16.08
C GLY A 74 -5.27 -14.61 16.51
N GLY A 75 -6.51 -14.88 16.10
CA GLY A 75 -7.67 -14.01 16.35
C GLY A 75 -7.88 -12.90 15.32
N PHE A 76 -6.90 -12.62 14.46
CA PHE A 76 -7.07 -11.68 13.34
C PHE A 76 -7.77 -12.40 12.20
N LYS A 77 -8.95 -11.92 11.79
CA LYS A 77 -9.65 -12.42 10.61
C LYS A 77 -9.03 -11.82 9.34
N THR A 78 -8.47 -12.67 8.50
CA THR A 78 -7.70 -12.24 7.32
C THR A 78 -8.17 -12.89 6.03
N ASP A 79 -8.02 -12.17 4.93
CA ASP A 79 -8.00 -12.75 3.60
C ASP A 79 -6.54 -12.94 3.18
N ARG A 80 -6.14 -14.19 2.94
CA ARG A 80 -4.76 -14.54 2.58
C ARG A 80 -4.61 -14.67 1.08
N TYR A 81 -3.81 -13.80 0.50
CA TYR A 81 -3.43 -13.83 -0.91
C TYR A 81 -2.07 -14.50 -1.05
N VAL A 82 -1.99 -15.51 -1.92
CA VAL A 82 -0.77 -16.24 -2.24
C VAL A 82 -0.49 -16.10 -3.72
N TRP A 83 0.71 -15.65 -4.09
CA TRP A 83 1.12 -15.48 -5.48
C TRP A 83 2.59 -15.89 -5.68
N ARG A 84 3.03 -15.83 -6.95
CA ARG A 84 4.41 -16.09 -7.33
C ARG A 84 5.05 -14.83 -7.86
N ASP A 85 6.27 -14.57 -7.40
CA ASP A 85 7.04 -13.41 -7.82
C ASP A 85 7.64 -13.58 -9.22
N HIS A 86 8.42 -12.59 -9.69
CA HIS A 86 9.02 -12.63 -11.02
C HIS A 86 9.96 -13.82 -11.23
N ALA A 87 10.46 -14.45 -10.16
CA ALA A 87 11.31 -15.64 -10.22
C ALA A 87 10.52 -16.91 -9.86
N CYS A 88 9.19 -16.87 -9.94
CA CYS A 88 8.28 -17.94 -9.55
C CYS A 88 8.39 -18.37 -8.07
N ARG A 89 8.95 -17.53 -7.19
CA ARG A 89 9.06 -17.85 -5.75
C ARG A 89 7.78 -17.51 -5.00
N LEU A 90 7.51 -18.26 -3.93
CA LEU A 90 6.30 -18.07 -3.12
C LEU A 90 6.30 -16.71 -2.42
N ARG A 91 5.18 -15.99 -2.54
CA ARG A 91 4.86 -14.83 -1.70
C ARG A 91 3.44 -14.94 -1.17
N SER A 92 3.21 -14.40 0.03
CA SER A 92 1.85 -14.29 0.56
C SER A 92 1.68 -13.09 1.48
N VAL A 93 0.45 -12.58 1.55
CA VAL A 93 0.02 -11.62 2.56
C VAL A 93 -1.24 -12.12 3.26
N SER A 94 -1.36 -11.84 4.54
CA SER A 94 -2.60 -12.00 5.31
C SER A 94 -3.16 -10.60 5.58
N LEU A 95 -4.16 -10.20 4.79
CA LEU A 95 -4.80 -8.88 4.84
C LEU A 95 -5.96 -8.92 5.84
N VAL A 96 -5.91 -8.11 6.91
CA VAL A 96 -6.97 -8.08 7.93
C VAL A 96 -8.23 -7.47 7.33
N ARG A 97 -9.37 -8.10 7.55
CA ARG A 97 -10.67 -7.57 7.10
C ARG A 97 -11.04 -6.33 7.91
N ASN A 98 -11.64 -5.35 7.24
CA ASN A 98 -12.04 -4.08 7.86
C ASN A 98 -13.51 -4.04 8.33
N ASP A 99 -14.19 -5.19 8.31
CA ASP A 99 -15.61 -5.33 8.63
C ASP A 99 -15.87 -5.61 10.11
N ALA A 100 -14.85 -5.71 10.96
CA ALA A 100 -14.98 -5.87 12.40
C ALA A 100 -13.69 -5.44 13.11
N ALA A 101 -13.80 -5.21 14.42
CA ALA A 101 -12.63 -5.01 15.27
C ALA A 101 -11.82 -6.32 15.40
N ASP A 102 -10.50 -6.20 15.29
CA ASP A 102 -9.53 -7.27 15.52
C ASP A 102 -9.05 -7.30 17.00
N PRO A 103 -8.20 -8.27 17.40
CA PRO A 103 -7.73 -8.37 18.78
C PRO A 103 -6.93 -7.16 19.31
N ALA A 104 -6.40 -6.31 18.42
CA ALA A 104 -5.71 -5.08 18.79
C ALA A 104 -6.67 -3.87 18.85
N GLY A 105 -7.97 -4.09 18.63
CA GLY A 105 -9.00 -3.05 18.62
C GLY A 105 -9.04 -2.23 17.33
N TRP A 106 -8.42 -2.70 16.25
CA TRP A 106 -8.42 -2.03 14.95
C TRP A 106 -9.51 -2.56 14.03
N ASN A 107 -9.97 -1.76 13.07
CA ASN A 107 -10.89 -2.21 12.02
C ASN A 107 -10.15 -2.46 10.69
N GLY A 108 -9.10 -3.29 10.77
CA GLY A 108 -8.43 -3.94 9.63
C GLY A 108 -7.97 -3.06 8.46
N GLY A 109 -7.87 -3.71 7.29
CA GLY A 109 -7.41 -3.14 6.02
C GLY A 109 -5.90 -3.01 5.87
N TYR A 110 -5.14 -3.67 6.74
CA TYR A 110 -3.68 -3.68 6.74
C TYR A 110 -3.17 -5.12 6.68
N ILE A 111 -1.93 -5.29 6.25
CA ILE A 111 -1.23 -6.57 6.19
C ILE A 111 -0.72 -6.92 7.58
N ARG A 112 -1.24 -8.01 8.16
CA ARG A 112 -0.80 -8.54 9.47
C ARG A 112 0.48 -9.36 9.37
N ARG A 113 0.62 -10.09 8.26
CA ARG A 113 1.75 -10.97 7.94
C ARG A 113 2.07 -10.91 6.46
N TYR A 114 3.34 -10.74 6.14
CA TYR A 114 3.89 -10.91 4.79
C TYR A 114 4.90 -12.06 4.81
N THR A 115 4.91 -12.91 3.79
CA THR A 115 5.93 -13.96 3.65
C THR A 115 6.54 -13.95 2.25
N TYR A 116 7.84 -14.18 2.14
CA TYR A 116 8.52 -14.40 0.86
C TYR A 116 9.68 -15.38 1.01
N GLU A 117 10.09 -15.96 -0.11
CA GLU A 117 11.26 -16.82 -0.15
C GLU A 117 12.55 -16.02 -0.32
N VAL A 118 13.55 -16.31 0.51
CA VAL A 118 14.89 -15.73 0.48
C VAL A 118 15.89 -16.84 0.80
N ALA A 119 16.95 -16.96 0.00
CA ALA A 119 17.97 -18.01 0.15
C ALA A 119 17.40 -19.44 0.30
N GLY A 120 16.30 -19.75 -0.40
CA GLY A 120 15.63 -21.06 -0.36
C GLY A 120 14.78 -21.32 0.88
N ALA A 121 14.62 -20.34 1.78
CA ALA A 121 13.78 -20.43 2.97
C ALA A 121 12.68 -19.36 2.97
N GLN A 122 11.56 -19.66 3.62
CA GLN A 122 10.51 -18.67 3.82
C GLN A 122 10.89 -17.71 4.96
N ARG A 123 10.92 -16.40 4.66
CA ARG A 123 10.92 -15.34 5.67
C ARG A 123 9.50 -14.95 5.98
N THR A 124 9.18 -14.84 7.27
CA THR A 124 7.88 -14.42 7.78
C THR A 124 8.02 -13.10 8.52
N CYS A 125 7.31 -12.08 8.04
CA CYS A 125 7.34 -10.73 8.59
C CYS A 125 5.98 -10.47 9.23
N ASP A 126 5.94 -10.35 10.56
CA ASP A 126 4.72 -10.08 11.31
C ASP A 126 4.68 -8.63 11.79
N GLY A 127 3.48 -8.07 11.91
CA GLY A 127 3.26 -6.90 12.75
C GLY A 127 3.62 -7.22 14.20
N GLN A 128 4.50 -6.40 14.79
CA GLN A 128 5.06 -6.66 16.12
C GLN A 128 4.47 -5.78 17.21
N ASN A 129 3.87 -4.65 16.86
CA ASN A 129 3.40 -3.69 17.83
C ASN A 129 1.87 -3.75 17.97
N PRO A 130 1.31 -3.97 19.17
CA PRO A 130 -0.13 -4.03 19.35
C PRO A 130 -0.84 -2.70 19.09
N GLN A 131 -0.15 -1.56 19.21
CA GLN A 131 -0.72 -0.27 18.86
C GLN A 131 -0.84 -0.12 17.35
N VAL A 132 0.08 -0.70 16.57
CA VAL A 132 0.13 -0.64 15.11
C VAL A 132 0.40 -2.06 14.57
N PRO A 133 -0.59 -2.97 14.65
CA PRO A 133 -0.45 -4.44 14.47
C PRO A 133 -0.08 -4.93 13.05
N GLY A 134 0.34 -4.07 12.14
CA GLY A 134 0.74 -4.43 10.78
C GLY A 134 0.99 -3.21 9.90
N TRP A 135 0.99 -3.41 8.58
CA TRP A 135 1.32 -2.36 7.60
C TRP A 135 0.22 -2.11 6.57
N GLY A 136 -0.07 -0.84 6.25
CA GLY A 136 -1.11 -0.44 5.30
C GLY A 136 -2.26 0.36 5.92
N MET A 137 -2.13 0.73 7.19
CA MET A 137 -3.14 1.49 7.92
C MET A 137 -3.35 2.88 7.32
N VAL A 138 -4.59 3.37 7.44
CA VAL A 138 -4.96 4.72 7.04
C VAL A 138 -4.94 5.63 8.27
N THR A 139 -4.26 6.76 8.12
CA THR A 139 -4.00 7.73 9.19
C THR A 139 -3.90 9.13 8.59
N SER A 140 -4.57 10.09 9.23
CA SER A 140 -4.51 11.50 8.87
C SER A 140 -4.61 12.36 10.13
N HIS A 141 -3.80 13.42 10.21
CA HIS A 141 -3.81 14.37 11.33
C HIS A 141 -4.40 15.68 10.86
N LEU A 142 -5.20 16.30 11.73
CA LEU A 142 -5.59 17.70 11.54
C LEU A 142 -4.50 18.61 12.09
N LYS A 143 -4.22 19.70 11.37
CA LYS A 143 -3.27 20.71 11.83
C LYS A 143 -3.70 21.34 13.16
N ASP A 144 -4.96 21.74 13.22
CA ASP A 144 -5.62 22.27 14.39
C ASP A 144 -6.69 21.25 14.81
N GLY A 145 -6.36 20.33 15.72
CA GLY A 145 -7.24 19.25 16.11
C GLY A 145 -6.63 18.30 17.14
N GLN A 146 -7.20 17.10 17.28
CA GLN A 146 -6.68 16.09 18.20
C GLN A 146 -5.22 15.73 17.83
N PRO A 147 -4.28 15.72 18.81
CA PRO A 147 -2.85 15.54 18.53
C PRO A 147 -2.51 14.18 17.91
N TRP A 148 -3.38 13.18 18.09
CA TRP A 148 -3.17 11.84 17.55
C TRP A 148 -3.85 11.63 16.20
N GLY A 149 -4.61 12.58 15.64
CA GLY A 149 -5.27 12.42 14.34
C GLY A 149 -6.38 11.36 14.29
N ALA A 150 -6.90 11.09 13.09
CA ALA A 150 -7.89 10.06 12.81
C ALA A 150 -7.23 8.84 12.17
N TRP A 151 -7.67 7.66 12.63
CA TRP A 151 -7.13 6.37 12.22
C TRP A 151 -8.28 5.41 11.88
N THR A 152 -7.99 4.41 11.06
CA THR A 152 -8.94 3.31 10.85
C THR A 152 -9.12 2.41 12.07
N GLN A 153 -8.35 2.60 13.15
CA GLN A 153 -8.51 1.84 14.40
C GLN A 153 -9.96 1.81 14.88
N GLY A 154 -10.60 2.97 15.02
CA GLY A 154 -11.97 3.09 15.53
C GLY A 154 -13.06 3.12 14.46
N THR A 155 -12.71 2.93 13.18
CA THR A 155 -13.64 3.15 12.06
C THR A 155 -13.91 1.85 11.34
N ARG A 156 -15.12 1.29 11.48
CA ARG A 156 -15.55 0.12 10.72
C ARG A 156 -15.66 0.48 9.23
N GLY A 157 -15.15 -0.39 8.37
CA GLY A 157 -15.20 -0.25 6.93
C GLY A 157 -15.97 -1.37 6.24
N THR A 158 -15.85 -1.40 4.92
CA THR A 158 -16.35 -2.49 4.06
C THR A 158 -15.23 -2.96 3.15
N GLY A 159 -15.12 -4.26 2.94
CA GLY A 159 -14.12 -4.88 2.07
C GLY A 159 -14.76 -5.80 1.05
N ARG A 160 -14.22 -5.85 -0.16
CA ARG A 160 -14.65 -6.79 -1.20
C ARG A 160 -13.51 -7.14 -2.16
N THR A 161 -13.56 -8.33 -2.73
CA THR A 161 -12.72 -8.66 -3.89
C THR A 161 -13.39 -8.10 -5.15
N ILE A 162 -12.76 -7.13 -5.81
CA ILE A 162 -13.28 -6.53 -7.06
C ILE A 162 -13.24 -7.54 -8.19
N PHE A 163 -12.11 -8.22 -8.33
CA PHE A 163 -12.00 -9.40 -9.18
C PHE A 163 -10.87 -10.31 -8.68
N LYS A 164 -11.02 -11.61 -8.94
CA LYS A 164 -9.95 -12.59 -8.79
C LYS A 164 -9.97 -13.50 -10.01
N GLY A 165 -8.95 -13.37 -10.85
CA GLY A 165 -8.72 -14.26 -11.96
C GLY A 165 -7.81 -15.42 -11.58
N ALA A 166 -7.20 -16.05 -12.59
CA ALA A 166 -6.19 -17.07 -12.36
C ALA A 166 -4.90 -16.48 -11.78
N HIS A 167 -4.44 -15.33 -12.26
CA HIS A 167 -3.11 -14.79 -12.00
C HIS A 167 -3.10 -13.35 -11.47
N HIS A 168 -4.25 -12.71 -11.38
CA HIS A 168 -4.38 -11.35 -10.89
C HIS A 168 -5.58 -11.27 -9.94
N ALA A 169 -5.44 -10.48 -8.88
CA ALA A 169 -6.53 -10.23 -7.94
C ALA A 169 -6.48 -8.78 -7.44
N LEU A 170 -7.65 -8.17 -7.32
CA LEU A 170 -7.83 -6.80 -6.84
C LEU A 170 -8.80 -6.81 -5.66
N HIS A 171 -8.35 -6.33 -4.50
CA HIS A 171 -9.16 -6.25 -3.30
C HIS A 171 -9.38 -4.79 -2.91
N GLU A 172 -10.61 -4.40 -2.63
CA GLU A 172 -11.02 -3.04 -2.26
C GLU A 172 -11.48 -2.97 -0.81
N LEU A 173 -11.06 -1.91 -0.12
CA LEU A 173 -11.42 -1.58 1.24
C LEU A 173 -11.88 -0.12 1.27
N LYS A 174 -12.95 0.17 2.02
CA LYS A 174 -13.48 1.53 2.19
C LYS A 174 -13.74 1.87 3.65
N TRP A 175 -13.55 3.15 4.00
CA TRP A 175 -13.87 3.70 5.32
C TRP A 175 -14.46 5.11 5.23
N PRO A 176 -15.47 5.43 6.06
CA PRO A 176 -15.91 6.79 6.30
C PRO A 176 -15.08 7.43 7.43
N LEU A 177 -13.86 7.88 7.14
CA LEU A 177 -12.96 8.43 8.16
C LEU A 177 -13.41 9.84 8.59
N SER A 178 -13.78 10.01 9.85
CA SER A 178 -14.20 11.32 10.39
C SER A 178 -13.00 12.14 10.85
N LEU A 179 -12.85 13.35 10.29
CA LEU A 179 -11.88 14.37 10.69
C LEU A 179 -12.66 15.60 11.19
N ASP A 180 -12.72 15.77 12.52
CA ASP A 180 -13.50 16.81 13.20
C ASP A 180 -14.95 16.93 12.71
N GLY A 181 -15.63 15.78 12.60
CA GLY A 181 -17.02 15.68 12.15
C GLY A 181 -17.21 15.77 10.63
N ASN A 182 -16.16 16.04 9.87
CA ASN A 182 -16.17 15.98 8.40
C ASN A 182 -15.74 14.59 7.94
N VAL A 183 -16.63 13.89 7.24
CA VAL A 183 -16.35 12.54 6.75
C VAL A 183 -15.56 12.61 5.44
N VAL A 184 -14.37 12.04 5.45
CA VAL A 184 -13.55 11.77 4.27
C VAL A 184 -13.74 10.31 3.89
N GLN A 185 -14.23 10.06 2.68
CA GLN A 185 -14.39 8.69 2.19
C GLN A 185 -13.03 8.19 1.72
N VAL A 186 -12.49 7.18 2.38
CA VAL A 186 -11.22 6.57 2.01
C VAL A 186 -11.48 5.28 1.25
N THR A 187 -10.88 5.15 0.06
CA THR A 187 -10.84 3.89 -0.68
C THR A 187 -9.40 3.44 -0.82
N VAL A 188 -9.13 2.18 -0.49
CA VAL A 188 -7.85 1.51 -0.70
C VAL A 188 -8.07 0.31 -1.60
N GLN A 189 -7.17 0.07 -2.54
CA GLN A 189 -7.12 -1.20 -3.26
C GLN A 189 -5.73 -1.83 -3.22
N TYR A 190 -5.70 -3.15 -3.02
CA TYR A 190 -4.52 -3.99 -3.12
C TYR A 190 -4.56 -4.81 -4.41
N LEU A 191 -3.46 -4.77 -5.16
CA LEU A 191 -3.28 -5.57 -6.37
C LEU A 191 -2.19 -6.62 -6.16
N PHE A 192 -2.53 -7.87 -6.48
CA PHE A 192 -1.63 -9.03 -6.47
C PHE A 192 -1.58 -9.64 -7.87
N ALA A 193 -0.38 -9.95 -8.36
CA ALA A 193 -0.17 -10.50 -9.70
C ALA A 193 0.96 -11.54 -9.73
N THR A 194 0.70 -12.71 -10.32
CA THR A 194 1.75 -13.69 -10.65
C THR A 194 2.77 -13.03 -11.60
N GLY A 195 4.06 -13.21 -11.32
CA GLY A 195 5.16 -12.61 -12.08
C GLY A 195 5.57 -11.22 -11.60
N ARG A 196 4.93 -10.69 -10.55
CA ARG A 196 5.28 -9.41 -9.90
C ARG A 196 5.71 -9.64 -8.44
N ASP A 197 6.76 -8.94 -8.00
CA ASP A 197 7.34 -9.15 -6.67
C ASP A 197 6.56 -8.48 -5.55
N HIS A 198 6.00 -7.31 -5.84
CA HIS A 198 5.50 -6.38 -4.85
C HIS A 198 3.99 -6.20 -5.04
N PRO A 199 3.18 -6.35 -3.98
CA PRO A 199 1.81 -5.91 -4.05
C PRO A 199 1.78 -4.38 -4.17
N LEU A 200 0.79 -3.88 -4.89
CA LEU A 200 0.55 -2.45 -5.04
C LEU A 200 -0.59 -2.03 -4.11
N TYR A 201 -0.40 -0.93 -3.41
CA TYR A 201 -1.36 -0.24 -2.55
C TYR A 201 -1.75 1.08 -3.23
N ALA A 202 -2.99 1.18 -3.68
CA ALA A 202 -3.56 2.41 -4.22
C ALA A 202 -4.57 2.98 -3.22
N ILE A 203 -4.53 4.30 -2.98
CA ILE A 203 -5.42 4.96 -2.03
C ILE A 203 -5.98 6.26 -2.61
N THR A 204 -7.20 6.59 -2.21
CA THR A 204 -7.83 7.89 -2.39
C THR A 204 -8.46 8.32 -1.08
N HIS A 205 -8.18 9.55 -0.66
CA HIS A 205 -8.97 10.30 0.31
C HIS A 205 -9.92 11.23 -0.46
N ASP A 206 -11.22 11.04 -0.29
CA ASP A 206 -12.27 11.84 -0.94
C ASP A 206 -12.93 12.79 0.06
N ALA A 207 -12.63 14.07 -0.12
CA ALA A 207 -13.16 15.20 0.64
C ALA A 207 -14.26 15.97 -0.12
N SER A 208 -14.78 15.42 -1.22
CA SER A 208 -15.82 16.08 -2.05
C SER A 208 -17.15 16.27 -1.32
N GLY A 209 -17.41 15.51 -0.25
CA GLY A 209 -18.62 15.61 0.56
C GLY A 209 -18.78 16.93 1.33
N PHE A 210 -17.76 17.78 1.35
CA PHE A 210 -17.80 19.10 1.97
C PHE A 210 -17.00 20.15 1.15
N PRO A 211 -17.27 21.45 1.33
CA PRO A 211 -16.54 22.50 0.62
C PRO A 211 -15.03 22.49 0.90
N ALA A 212 -14.21 22.92 -0.06
CA ALA A 212 -12.78 23.14 0.19
C ALA A 212 -12.55 24.11 1.37
N ASP A 213 -11.41 23.98 2.03
CA ASP A 213 -10.97 24.74 3.21
C ASP A 213 -11.74 24.47 4.52
N ARG A 214 -12.55 23.42 4.57
CA ARG A 214 -13.24 23.01 5.81
C ARG A 214 -12.31 22.33 6.81
N ILE A 215 -11.34 21.57 6.32
CA ILE A 215 -10.32 20.92 7.15
C ILE A 215 -8.94 21.13 6.52
N GLU A 216 -7.91 21.05 7.36
CA GLU A 216 -6.50 21.06 6.97
C GLU A 216 -5.84 19.80 7.53
N ALA A 217 -5.92 18.71 6.77
CA ALA A 217 -5.39 17.42 7.19
C ALA A 217 -4.18 16.99 6.37
N ASP A 218 -3.25 16.32 7.03
CA ASP A 218 -2.15 15.61 6.39
C ASP A 218 -2.58 14.18 5.97
N VAL A 219 -1.65 13.46 5.34
CA VAL A 219 -1.82 12.02 5.13
C VAL A 219 -0.57 11.31 5.63
N ARG A 220 -0.75 10.19 6.34
CA ARG A 220 0.33 9.34 6.86
C ARG A 220 0.26 7.89 6.36
N SER A 221 -0.36 7.68 5.21
CA SER A 221 -0.73 6.34 4.73
C SER A 221 0.02 5.93 3.46
N PRO A 222 0.35 4.66 3.24
CA PRO A 222 0.24 3.57 4.20
C PRO A 222 1.15 3.79 5.42
N TYR A 223 0.59 3.51 6.58
CA TYR A 223 1.28 3.52 7.86
C TYR A 223 1.46 2.07 8.35
N GLY A 224 2.55 1.79 9.07
CA GLY A 224 2.55 0.65 9.98
C GLY A 224 3.90 0.12 10.41
N ASP A 225 3.84 -1.01 11.09
CA ASP A 225 4.96 -1.73 11.68
C ASP A 225 4.92 -3.18 11.21
N LEU A 226 5.96 -3.61 10.51
CA LEU A 226 6.11 -4.98 10.05
C LEU A 226 7.58 -5.38 10.18
N ALA A 227 7.84 -6.45 10.92
CA ALA A 227 9.21 -6.93 11.12
C ALA A 227 9.77 -7.62 9.88
N PHE A 228 10.21 -6.78 8.95
CA PHE A 228 10.68 -7.18 7.64
C PHE A 228 11.96 -8.03 7.67
N ASP A 229 12.65 -8.03 8.79
CA ASP A 229 13.83 -8.83 9.11
C ASP A 229 13.50 -10.29 9.45
N GLY A 230 12.24 -10.71 9.34
CA GLY A 230 11.84 -12.07 9.66
C GLY A 230 11.56 -12.28 11.14
N ASN A 231 11.05 -11.25 11.82
CA ASN A 231 10.81 -11.22 13.26
C ASN A 231 12.09 -11.31 14.11
N ALA A 232 13.24 -10.98 13.54
CA ALA A 232 14.51 -11.00 14.27
C ALA A 232 14.62 -9.85 15.28
N ASN A 233 13.86 -8.77 15.06
CA ASN A 233 13.86 -7.56 15.87
C ASN A 233 15.26 -6.91 15.96
N ALA A 234 15.99 -6.96 14.85
CA ALA A 234 17.34 -6.44 14.71
C ALA A 234 17.34 -4.90 14.68
N ASP A 235 18.46 -4.31 15.06
CA ASP A 235 18.65 -2.87 14.89
C ASP A 235 18.58 -2.48 13.40
N ILE A 236 17.94 -1.34 13.13
CA ILE A 236 17.95 -0.68 11.84
C ILE A 236 19.39 -0.26 11.54
N ALA A 237 19.99 -0.95 10.58
CA ALA A 237 21.35 -0.71 10.12
C ALA A 237 21.45 0.59 9.32
N GLY A 238 20.37 0.95 8.63
CA GLY A 238 20.31 2.19 7.86
C GLY A 238 18.91 2.51 7.38
N LEU A 239 18.72 3.77 7.00
CA LEU A 239 17.50 4.27 6.39
C LEU A 239 17.82 5.22 5.24
N GLY A 240 16.83 5.39 4.37
CA GLY A 240 16.93 6.34 3.27
C GLY A 240 15.58 6.64 2.66
N TRP A 241 15.52 7.73 1.91
CA TRP A 241 14.34 8.11 1.15
C TRP A 241 14.72 8.86 -0.12
N GLY A 242 13.80 8.89 -1.06
CA GLY A 242 13.87 9.70 -2.26
C GLY A 242 12.71 10.67 -2.27
N ASP A 243 12.98 11.96 -2.29
CA ASP A 243 12.02 12.98 -2.69
C ASP A 243 12.51 13.62 -4.00
N ARG A 244 13.06 14.83 -3.96
CA ARG A 244 13.82 15.44 -5.06
C ARG A 244 15.28 15.00 -5.04
N TYR A 245 15.79 14.61 -3.88
CA TYR A 245 17.14 14.07 -3.70
C TYR A 245 17.05 12.71 -2.97
N ARG A 246 18.15 11.97 -2.93
CA ARG A 246 18.26 10.69 -2.22
C ARG A 246 18.98 10.91 -0.91
N PHE A 247 18.27 10.75 0.20
CA PHE A 247 18.86 10.71 1.52
C PHE A 247 19.27 9.28 1.85
N VAL A 248 20.46 9.10 2.43
CA VAL A 248 20.94 7.82 2.93
C VAL A 248 21.82 8.01 4.16
N THR A 249 21.62 7.19 5.19
CA THR A 249 22.51 7.13 6.36
C THR A 249 23.83 6.43 6.02
N LEU A 250 24.92 6.88 6.63
CA LEU A 250 26.29 6.41 6.36
C LEU A 250 26.86 5.47 7.43
N GLY A 251 26.15 5.24 8.54
CA GLY A 251 26.60 4.42 9.66
C GLY A 251 25.52 3.49 10.19
N SER A 252 25.96 2.41 10.83
CA SER A 252 25.11 1.32 11.35
C SER A 252 25.50 0.97 12.80
N PRO A 253 24.53 0.73 13.71
CA PRO A 253 23.10 1.00 13.53
C PRO A 253 22.80 2.50 13.47
N VAL A 254 21.64 2.88 12.96
CA VAL A 254 21.23 4.29 12.89
C VAL A 254 20.99 4.83 14.29
N ARG A 255 21.57 6.00 14.57
CA ARG A 255 21.43 6.79 15.80
C ARG A 255 21.38 8.27 15.44
N MET A 256 21.01 9.15 16.37
CA MET A 256 20.99 10.60 16.12
C MET A 256 22.36 11.23 15.84
N ASN A 257 23.47 10.50 16.06
CA ASN A 257 24.82 10.90 15.70
C ASN A 257 25.33 10.24 14.40
N THR A 258 24.50 9.50 13.68
CA THR A 258 24.87 8.88 12.40
C THR A 258 25.02 9.95 11.31
N GLY A 259 26.07 9.82 10.49
CA GLY A 259 26.25 10.66 9.30
C GLY A 259 25.30 10.30 8.16
N TRP A 260 25.14 11.21 7.20
CA TRP A 260 24.20 11.05 6.09
C TRP A 260 24.63 11.82 4.83
N ASP A 261 24.11 11.39 3.67
CA ASP A 261 24.30 12.02 2.37
C ASP A 261 22.94 12.30 1.72
N TYR A 262 22.74 13.51 1.21
CA TYR A 262 21.50 13.95 0.55
C TYR A 262 21.78 14.67 -0.79
N ARG A 263 22.92 14.35 -1.43
CA ARG A 263 23.41 15.07 -2.61
C ARG A 263 22.90 14.54 -3.94
N GLU A 264 22.57 13.26 -4.00
CA GLU A 264 22.21 12.61 -5.26
C GLU A 264 20.78 13.01 -5.67
N PRO A 265 20.54 13.50 -6.90
CA PRO A 265 19.19 13.78 -7.38
C PRO A 265 18.30 12.53 -7.43
N ASN A 266 16.99 12.73 -7.28
CA ASN A 266 15.99 11.68 -7.34
C ASN A 266 14.85 12.02 -8.32
N VAL A 267 14.24 10.98 -8.89
CA VAL A 267 13.11 11.09 -9.84
C VAL A 267 11.82 10.50 -9.27
N VAL A 268 11.91 9.32 -8.64
CA VAL A 268 10.75 8.58 -8.14
C VAL A 268 10.75 8.58 -6.62
N PRO A 269 9.69 9.08 -5.95
CA PRO A 269 9.57 9.01 -4.51
C PRO A 269 9.69 7.59 -3.95
N TYR A 270 10.48 7.42 -2.89
CA TYR A 270 10.58 6.16 -2.16
C TYR A 270 10.99 6.37 -0.70
N THR A 271 10.80 5.33 0.11
CA THR A 271 11.38 5.18 1.44
C THR A 271 11.97 3.80 1.60
N ARG A 272 13.04 3.64 2.38
CA ARG A 272 13.63 2.33 2.71
C ARG A 272 14.24 2.31 4.10
N MET A 273 14.16 1.16 4.75
CA MET A 273 14.92 0.81 5.95
C MET A 273 15.49 -0.60 5.77
N TRP A 274 16.65 -0.85 6.37
CA TRP A 274 17.29 -2.16 6.28
C TRP A 274 17.98 -2.58 7.56
N THR A 275 18.14 -3.89 7.70
CA THR A 275 18.90 -4.55 8.78
C THR A 275 20.13 -5.23 8.17
N ALA A 276 21.23 -5.29 8.93
CA ALA A 276 22.47 -5.93 8.47
C ALA A 276 22.47 -7.44 8.72
N ALA A 277 21.92 -7.88 9.85
CA ALA A 277 21.84 -9.27 10.26
C ALA A 277 20.50 -9.54 10.96
N PRO A 278 19.54 -10.19 10.28
CA PRO A 278 19.64 -10.72 8.92
C PRO A 278 19.64 -9.61 7.85
N ASP A 279 20.16 -9.93 6.67
CA ASP A 279 20.08 -9.05 5.50
C ASP A 279 18.62 -8.95 5.03
N ALA A 280 18.00 -7.80 5.29
CA ALA A 280 16.62 -7.53 4.95
C ALA A 280 16.40 -6.04 4.69
N GLU A 281 15.49 -5.76 3.77
CA GLU A 281 15.05 -4.41 3.43
C GLU A 281 13.54 -4.38 3.27
N MET A 282 12.94 -3.32 3.78
CA MET A 282 11.58 -2.93 3.47
C MET A 282 11.53 -1.49 3.00
N GLY A 283 10.61 -1.21 2.08
CA GLY A 283 10.35 0.14 1.65
C GLY A 283 9.04 0.31 0.90
N VAL A 284 8.87 1.52 0.42
CA VAL A 284 7.70 1.96 -0.34
C VAL A 284 8.20 2.73 -1.54
N VAL A 285 7.67 2.43 -2.73
CA VAL A 285 8.06 3.10 -3.99
C VAL A 285 6.81 3.57 -4.69
N GLN A 286 6.76 4.84 -5.07
CA GLN A 286 5.63 5.39 -5.81
C GLN A 286 5.62 4.94 -7.27
N THR A 287 4.43 4.84 -7.87
CA THR A 287 4.23 4.47 -9.28
C THR A 287 4.43 5.63 -10.28
N GLN A 288 4.78 6.81 -9.79
CA GLN A 288 4.92 8.06 -10.54
C GLN A 288 6.14 8.84 -10.07
N THR A 289 6.64 9.75 -10.90
CA THR A 289 7.72 10.67 -10.51
C THR A 289 7.23 11.71 -9.51
N TRP A 290 8.16 12.36 -8.80
CA TRP A 290 7.81 13.44 -7.87
C TRP A 290 7.21 14.65 -8.60
N GLN A 291 7.49 14.83 -9.90
CA GLN A 291 6.92 15.91 -10.71
C GLN A 291 5.44 15.65 -11.02
N GLN A 292 5.08 14.40 -11.29
CA GLN A 292 3.71 13.99 -11.59
C GLN A 292 2.85 13.92 -10.33
N LYS A 293 3.40 13.30 -9.28
CA LYS A 293 2.75 13.17 -7.98
C LYS A 293 3.79 13.37 -6.87
N PRO A 294 3.88 14.57 -6.29
CA PRO A 294 4.73 14.77 -5.14
C PRO A 294 4.30 13.94 -3.93
N ALA A 295 5.28 13.53 -3.13
CA ALA A 295 5.07 12.86 -1.86
C ALA A 295 6.09 13.34 -0.82
N GLY A 296 5.84 12.99 0.43
CA GLY A 296 6.54 13.52 1.58
C GLY A 296 5.93 14.84 2.06
N GLY A 297 6.33 15.27 3.25
CA GLY A 297 5.95 16.55 3.85
C GLY A 297 7.13 17.27 4.49
N TYR A 298 6.84 18.16 5.44
CA TYR A 298 7.81 18.73 6.37
C TYR A 298 8.99 19.52 5.76
N TRP A 299 9.93 19.94 6.61
CA TRP A 299 10.81 21.08 6.35
C TRP A 299 12.29 20.73 6.17
N LEU A 300 12.65 19.47 5.87
CA LEU A 300 14.05 19.10 5.63
C LEU A 300 14.57 19.46 4.23
N TYR A 301 13.72 19.94 3.33
CA TYR A 301 14.10 20.32 1.97
C TYR A 301 15.27 21.34 1.84
N PRO A 302 15.57 22.23 2.82
CA PRO A 302 16.75 23.09 2.74
C PRO A 302 18.09 22.33 2.74
N GLU A 303 18.11 21.07 3.19
CA GLU A 303 19.31 20.22 3.22
C GLU A 303 19.56 19.47 1.89
N TRP A 304 18.73 19.67 0.87
CA TRP A 304 18.97 19.10 -0.45
C TRP A 304 20.35 19.50 -1.01
N GLY A 305 21.09 18.54 -1.56
CA GLY A 305 22.42 18.83 -2.10
C GLY A 305 23.53 18.88 -1.05
N THR A 306 23.26 18.50 0.20
CA THR A 306 24.22 18.52 1.31
C THR A 306 24.62 17.12 1.78
N ARG A 307 25.72 17.02 2.52
CA ARG A 307 26.22 15.80 3.19
C ARG A 307 26.82 16.18 4.52
N HIS A 308 26.54 15.39 5.56
CA HIS A 308 27.11 15.54 6.89
C HIS A 308 27.70 14.21 7.34
N GLU A 309 28.99 14.01 7.08
CA GLU A 309 29.66 12.72 7.22
C GLU A 309 29.75 12.21 8.68
N ALA A 310 29.89 13.13 9.64
CA ALA A 310 29.95 12.83 11.06
C ALA A 310 28.60 13.05 11.79
N GLY A 311 27.52 13.30 11.03
CA GLY A 311 26.24 13.72 11.59
C GLY A 311 26.28 15.17 12.13
N PRO A 312 25.33 15.54 13.00
CA PRO A 312 24.23 14.71 13.51
C PRO A 312 23.18 14.41 12.43
N MET A 313 22.31 13.44 12.69
CA MET A 313 21.09 13.26 11.91
C MET A 313 20.21 14.51 12.04
N PRO A 314 19.48 14.91 10.97
CA PRO A 314 18.48 15.96 11.10
C PRO A 314 17.40 15.52 12.08
N ALA A 315 16.72 16.46 12.73
CA ALA A 315 15.60 16.15 13.61
C ALA A 315 14.53 15.35 12.84
N ASP A 316 14.12 14.23 13.40
CA ASP A 316 13.22 13.25 12.77
C ASP A 316 11.82 13.78 12.48
N TYR A 317 11.32 14.76 13.24
CA TYR A 317 10.07 15.47 12.95
C TYR A 317 10.09 16.33 11.68
N ASN A 318 11.27 16.61 11.13
CA ASN A 318 11.39 17.36 9.88
C ASN A 318 11.57 16.46 8.65
N TRP A 319 11.80 15.15 8.81
CA TRP A 319 12.05 14.27 7.68
C TRP A 319 10.82 14.17 6.79
N PRO A 320 10.96 14.18 5.45
CA PRO A 320 9.79 14.18 4.57
C PRO A 320 8.87 12.98 4.75
N TYR A 321 9.44 11.86 5.20
CA TYR A 321 8.73 10.62 5.50
C TYR A 321 9.07 10.18 6.92
N GLN A 322 8.16 9.48 7.57
CA GLN A 322 8.41 8.95 8.92
C GLN A 322 9.01 7.55 8.81
N LEU A 323 10.28 7.43 9.15
CA LEU A 323 11.05 6.18 9.21
C LEU A 323 11.59 6.05 10.62
N ASN A 324 11.53 4.85 11.21
CA ASN A 324 11.90 4.65 12.62
C ASN A 324 11.16 5.67 13.54
N GLN A 325 9.90 5.92 13.17
CA GLN A 325 9.02 7.05 13.48
C GLN A 325 9.14 7.63 14.91
N TYR A 326 9.92 8.70 15.06
CA TYR A 326 10.13 9.41 16.34
C TYR A 326 10.71 8.56 17.46
N GLU A 327 11.17 7.35 17.12
CA GLU A 327 11.67 6.46 18.13
C GLU A 327 13.15 6.69 18.37
N LEU A 328 13.88 7.37 17.48
CA LEU A 328 15.23 7.85 17.78
C LEU A 328 15.18 9.06 18.74
N PRO A 329 16.08 9.14 19.75
CA PRO A 329 17.20 8.24 20.03
C PRO A 329 16.87 7.05 20.96
N PHE A 330 15.60 6.78 21.25
CA PHE A 330 15.15 5.82 22.27
C PHE A 330 15.09 4.35 21.80
N VAL A 331 14.79 4.11 20.53
CA VAL A 331 14.59 2.79 19.92
C VAL A 331 15.32 2.74 18.58
N THR A 332 16.15 1.72 18.40
CA THR A 332 16.96 1.52 17.20
C THR A 332 16.47 0.39 16.31
N ASN A 333 15.45 -0.35 16.75
CA ASN A 333 14.88 -1.51 16.06
C ASN A 333 13.40 -1.32 15.67
N SER A 334 12.91 -0.07 15.61
CA SER A 334 11.55 0.17 15.12
C SER A 334 11.48 -0.08 13.63
N HIS A 335 10.57 -0.96 13.23
CA HIS A 335 10.26 -1.20 11.82
C HIS A 335 9.13 -0.30 11.29
N ARG A 336 8.78 0.75 12.04
CA ARG A 336 7.71 1.68 11.68
C ARG A 336 8.07 2.54 10.49
N LEU A 337 7.16 2.56 9.51
CA LEU A 337 7.27 3.37 8.30
C LEU A 337 5.92 3.99 7.97
N ALA A 338 5.93 5.27 7.64
CA ALA A 338 4.79 5.95 7.07
C ALA A 338 5.17 6.67 5.78
N TRP A 339 4.33 6.48 4.78
CA TRP A 339 4.26 7.39 3.64
C TRP A 339 3.49 8.65 4.02
N GLY A 340 3.42 9.66 3.15
CA GLY A 340 2.55 10.79 3.44
C GLY A 340 2.66 12.02 2.57
N SER A 341 1.93 13.03 2.98
CA SER A 341 1.89 14.38 2.40
C SER A 341 1.68 15.40 3.52
N ASN A 342 2.01 16.67 3.25
CA ASN A 342 1.92 17.75 4.22
C ASN A 342 0.48 18.06 4.66
N PHE A 343 0.33 18.84 5.74
CA PHE A 343 -0.96 19.37 6.16
C PHE A 343 -1.63 20.15 5.02
N GLY A 344 -2.94 19.94 4.88
CA GLY A 344 -3.75 20.49 3.79
C GLY A 344 -3.84 19.59 2.56
N ALA A 345 -3.06 18.51 2.49
CA ALA A 345 -3.19 17.50 1.45
C ALA A 345 -4.60 16.90 1.36
N VAL A 346 -5.37 16.94 2.45
CA VAL A 346 -6.79 16.63 2.45
C VAL A 346 -7.58 17.83 2.94
N GLY A 347 -8.51 18.30 2.10
CA GLY A 347 -9.52 19.29 2.44
C GLY A 347 -9.22 20.74 2.04
N LYS A 348 -7.95 21.12 1.84
CA LYS A 348 -7.59 22.49 1.42
C LYS A 348 -7.69 22.68 -0.10
N ARG A 349 -8.11 23.88 -0.53
CA ARG A 349 -8.03 24.24 -1.96
C ARG A 349 -6.59 24.25 -2.45
N GLN A 350 -5.68 24.74 -1.61
CA GLN A 350 -4.25 24.78 -1.88
C GLN A 350 -3.45 24.47 -0.61
N TYR A 351 -2.37 23.71 -0.75
CA TYR A 351 -1.44 23.41 0.33
C TYR A 351 0.01 23.34 -0.20
N PRO A 352 1.02 23.67 0.62
CA PRO A 352 2.42 23.58 0.21
C PRO A 352 2.88 22.13 0.11
N ARG A 353 3.57 21.79 -0.98
CA ARG A 353 3.99 20.43 -1.32
C ARG A 353 4.89 19.79 -0.26
N LEU A 354 5.98 20.45 0.12
CA LEU A 354 6.94 20.02 1.13
C LEU A 354 7.21 21.19 2.07
N GLY A 355 6.73 21.11 3.31
CA GLY A 355 6.86 22.20 4.27
C GLY A 355 6.21 23.48 3.73
N ASP A 356 7.03 24.40 3.26
CA ASP A 356 6.68 25.67 2.61
C ASP A 356 7.60 25.97 1.41
N ASP A 357 7.96 24.94 0.62
CA ASP A 357 8.87 25.02 -0.55
C ASP A 357 8.42 25.91 -1.73
N GLY A 358 7.35 26.69 -1.55
CA GLY A 358 6.83 27.65 -2.53
C GLY A 358 5.98 27.05 -3.64
N VAL A 359 5.77 25.72 -3.67
CA VAL A 359 4.91 25.05 -4.64
C VAL A 359 3.59 24.65 -3.99
N MET A 360 2.48 25.18 -4.51
CA MET A 360 1.14 24.86 -4.03
C MET A 360 0.51 23.72 -4.84
N LEU A 361 -0.05 22.74 -4.14
CA LEU A 361 -0.83 21.63 -4.69
C LEU A 361 -2.29 21.74 -4.25
N SER A 362 -3.20 21.02 -4.90
CA SER A 362 -4.60 20.94 -4.47
C SER A 362 -4.82 19.74 -3.53
N GLY A 363 -5.47 19.96 -2.39
CA GLY A 363 -5.89 18.90 -1.46
C GLY A 363 -7.39 18.61 -1.49
N HIS A 364 -8.13 19.26 -2.39
CA HIS A 364 -9.56 19.08 -2.61
C HIS A 364 -9.86 18.93 -4.11
N PRO A 365 -10.81 18.06 -4.52
CA PRO A 365 -11.59 17.16 -3.68
C PRO A 365 -10.88 15.85 -3.31
N TYR A 366 -9.83 15.47 -4.04
CA TYR A 366 -9.20 14.16 -3.91
C TYR A 366 -7.71 14.25 -3.58
N GLN A 367 -7.24 13.38 -2.70
CA GLN A 367 -5.83 13.05 -2.55
C GLN A 367 -5.60 11.56 -2.82
N SER A 368 -5.08 11.26 -4.00
CA SER A 368 -4.84 9.90 -4.48
C SER A 368 -3.39 9.67 -4.85
N TYR A 369 -2.88 8.47 -4.57
CA TYR A 369 -1.55 8.01 -4.99
C TYR A 369 -1.50 6.48 -4.91
N SER A 370 -0.48 5.89 -5.53
CA SER A 370 -0.23 4.45 -5.50
C SER A 370 1.23 4.15 -5.23
N VAL A 371 1.47 3.15 -4.40
CA VAL A 371 2.79 2.74 -3.96
C VAL A 371 2.93 1.22 -3.93
N PHE A 372 4.12 0.73 -4.22
CA PHE A 372 4.49 -0.67 -4.00
C PHE A 372 4.95 -0.89 -2.57
N MET A 373 4.57 -2.02 -1.97
CA MET A 373 5.17 -2.52 -0.74
C MET A 373 6.36 -3.42 -1.10
N VAL A 374 7.57 -2.96 -0.81
CA VAL A 374 8.81 -3.62 -1.25
C VAL A 374 9.43 -4.36 -0.08
N LEU A 375 9.69 -5.66 -0.26
CA LEU A 375 10.47 -6.49 0.67
C LEU A 375 11.47 -7.36 -0.09
N GLY A 376 12.68 -7.46 0.44
CA GLY A 376 13.76 -8.31 -0.08
C GLY A 376 15.01 -8.25 0.79
N THR A 377 16.16 -8.64 0.24
CA THR A 377 17.47 -8.44 0.89
C THR A 377 18.00 -7.05 0.56
N HIS A 378 18.65 -6.38 1.50
CA HIS A 378 19.29 -5.09 1.26
C HIS A 378 20.40 -5.23 0.20
N ALA A 379 21.14 -6.35 0.19
CA ALA A 379 22.15 -6.62 -0.84
C ALA A 379 21.58 -6.63 -2.27
N ALA A 380 20.29 -6.96 -2.46
CA ALA A 380 19.62 -6.90 -3.76
C ALA A 380 19.09 -5.50 -4.11
N ASN A 381 19.14 -4.54 -3.17
CA ASN A 381 18.63 -3.17 -3.31
C ASN A 381 17.22 -3.08 -3.93
N PRO A 382 16.22 -3.85 -3.44
CA PRO A 382 14.93 -3.99 -4.10
C PRO A 382 14.18 -2.65 -4.22
N VAL A 383 14.30 -1.75 -3.25
CA VAL A 383 13.63 -0.44 -3.31
C VAL A 383 14.21 0.44 -4.41
N LEU A 384 15.54 0.56 -4.49
CA LEU A 384 16.19 1.39 -5.50
C LEU A 384 16.06 0.81 -6.91
N SER A 385 16.07 -0.52 -7.03
CA SER A 385 15.83 -1.22 -8.31
C SER A 385 14.44 -0.90 -8.83
N LEU A 386 13.40 -1.00 -7.99
CA LEU A 386 12.03 -0.68 -8.39
C LEU A 386 11.84 0.82 -8.68
N ALA A 387 12.44 1.72 -7.89
CA ALA A 387 12.42 3.15 -8.20
C ALA A 387 13.02 3.45 -9.58
N SER A 388 14.12 2.77 -9.93
CA SER A 388 14.76 2.88 -11.25
C SER A 388 13.88 2.30 -12.37
N GLU A 389 13.13 1.23 -12.11
CA GLU A 389 12.14 0.71 -13.06
C GLU A 389 11.03 1.73 -13.34
N VAL A 390 10.45 2.32 -12.29
CA VAL A 390 9.40 3.35 -12.45
C VAL A 390 9.91 4.55 -13.24
N GLU A 391 11.15 4.98 -13.01
CA GLU A 391 11.81 6.01 -13.82
C GLU A 391 11.93 5.57 -15.29
N ALA A 392 12.28 4.31 -15.53
CA ALA A 392 12.39 3.78 -16.88
C ALA A 392 11.05 3.77 -17.63
N TRP A 393 9.94 3.52 -16.92
CA TRP A 393 8.60 3.51 -17.50
C TRP A 393 8.22 4.88 -18.08
N GLN A 394 8.78 5.97 -17.55
CA GLN A 394 8.51 7.34 -18.02
C GLN A 394 9.02 7.60 -19.44
N GLY A 395 10.01 6.82 -19.90
CA GLY A 395 10.60 6.96 -21.23
C GLY A 395 9.96 6.08 -22.31
N VAL A 396 8.95 5.28 -21.98
CA VAL A 396 8.35 4.31 -22.89
C VAL A 396 7.31 4.98 -23.78
N ARG A 397 7.26 4.55 -25.04
CA ARG A 397 6.19 4.88 -25.97
C ARG A 397 5.43 3.62 -26.33
N LEU A 398 4.12 3.63 -26.06
CA LEU A 398 3.20 2.59 -26.49
C LEU A 398 2.41 3.07 -27.70
N SER A 399 2.29 2.22 -28.71
CA SER A 399 1.45 2.45 -29.89
C SER A 399 0.71 1.18 -30.28
N THR A 400 -0.34 1.31 -31.10
CA THR A 400 -1.14 0.18 -31.56
C THR A 400 -1.36 0.20 -33.08
N THR A 401 -1.49 -0.99 -33.67
CA THR A 401 -2.01 -1.17 -35.05
C THR A 401 -3.38 -1.86 -35.05
N GLU A 402 -3.76 -2.50 -33.95
CA GLU A 402 -5.10 -3.04 -33.68
C GLU A 402 -5.46 -2.71 -32.23
N GLY A 403 -6.67 -2.21 -32.00
CA GLY A 403 -7.06 -1.58 -30.73
C GLY A 403 -6.57 -0.12 -30.61
N THR A 404 -6.75 0.48 -29.44
CA THR A 404 -6.34 1.88 -29.18
C THR A 404 -5.58 2.02 -27.86
N VAL A 405 -4.55 2.88 -27.83
CA VAL A 405 -3.85 3.23 -26.59
C VAL A 405 -4.76 4.07 -25.70
N ARG A 406 -4.92 3.70 -24.43
CA ARG A 406 -5.62 4.56 -23.47
C ARG A 406 -4.73 5.72 -23.05
N THR A 407 -5.25 6.94 -23.15
CA THR A 407 -4.54 8.16 -22.74
C THR A 407 -5.16 8.80 -21.49
N ARG A 408 -6.27 8.24 -21.00
CA ARG A 408 -7.00 8.70 -19.83
C ARG A 408 -7.56 7.51 -19.04
N GLY A 409 -7.78 7.73 -17.76
CA GLY A 409 -8.46 6.79 -16.86
C GLY A 409 -8.64 7.41 -15.47
N PRO A 410 -9.10 6.63 -14.48
CA PRO A 410 -9.40 7.16 -13.15
C PRO A 410 -8.21 7.87 -12.52
N GLY A 411 -8.42 9.02 -11.90
CA GLY A 411 -7.36 9.75 -11.19
C GLY A 411 -6.86 9.08 -9.90
N GLY A 412 -7.50 7.97 -9.51
CA GLY A 412 -7.23 7.21 -8.30
C GLY A 412 -8.35 6.20 -8.05
N VAL A 413 -8.16 5.30 -7.10
CA VAL A 413 -9.19 4.30 -6.74
C VAL A 413 -10.43 4.99 -6.17
N GLY A 414 -11.62 4.52 -6.52
CA GLY A 414 -12.89 5.10 -6.04
C GLY A 414 -13.24 6.48 -6.61
N ARG A 415 -12.37 7.11 -7.41
CA ARG A 415 -12.67 8.38 -8.08
C ARG A 415 -13.57 8.16 -9.29
N THR A 416 -14.47 9.11 -9.52
CA THR A 416 -15.39 9.11 -10.67
C THR A 416 -14.85 9.95 -11.84
N ASP A 417 -13.84 10.78 -11.61
CA ASP A 417 -13.22 11.60 -12.65
C ASP A 417 -12.06 10.89 -13.35
N GLU A 418 -11.89 11.18 -14.64
CA GLU A 418 -10.76 10.72 -15.43
C GLU A 418 -9.68 11.80 -15.56
N VAL A 419 -8.42 11.38 -15.46
CA VAL A 419 -7.24 12.20 -15.68
C VAL A 419 -6.50 11.73 -16.92
N THR A 420 -5.78 12.65 -17.56
CA THR A 420 -4.83 12.29 -18.61
C THR A 420 -3.63 11.56 -17.99
N TYR A 421 -3.22 10.46 -18.61
CA TYR A 421 -1.98 9.79 -18.25
C TYR A 421 -0.78 10.60 -18.72
N ASP A 422 0.19 10.84 -17.84
CA ASP A 422 1.44 11.53 -18.19
C ASP A 422 2.24 10.79 -19.28
N VAL A 423 2.14 9.46 -19.28
CA VAL A 423 2.68 8.57 -20.31
C VAL A 423 1.52 7.84 -20.95
N ALA A 424 1.28 8.06 -22.25
CA ALA A 424 0.19 7.42 -22.97
C ALA A 424 0.27 5.89 -22.85
N GLY A 425 -0.83 5.27 -22.42
CA GLY A 425 -0.92 3.85 -22.14
C GLY A 425 -0.52 3.45 -20.72
N TYR A 426 0.20 4.25 -19.95
CA TYR A 426 0.59 3.87 -18.59
C TYR A 426 -0.42 4.39 -17.56
N ASN A 427 -1.14 3.48 -16.91
CA ASN A 427 -2.02 3.80 -15.78
C ASN A 427 -1.22 3.76 -14.47
N PRO A 428 -0.97 4.92 -13.83
CA PRO A 428 -0.20 4.97 -12.59
C PRO A 428 -0.94 4.40 -11.37
N VAL A 429 -2.26 4.24 -11.43
CA VAL A 429 -3.05 3.70 -10.30
C VAL A 429 -2.72 2.23 -10.05
N TYR A 430 -2.45 1.46 -11.10
CA TYR A 430 -2.14 0.03 -10.98
C TYR A 430 -0.76 -0.35 -11.55
N ALA A 431 0.00 0.65 -12.02
CA ALA A 431 1.26 0.47 -12.75
C ALA A 431 1.12 -0.50 -13.94
N THR A 432 0.12 -0.27 -14.78
CA THR A 432 -0.24 -1.13 -15.93
C THR A 432 -0.19 -0.40 -17.26
N TRP A 433 0.12 -1.14 -18.32
CA TRP A 433 -0.02 -0.67 -19.70
C TRP A 433 -1.43 -0.98 -20.22
N GLU A 434 -2.23 0.05 -20.46
CA GLU A 434 -3.65 -0.04 -20.80
C GLU A 434 -3.95 0.33 -22.25
N VAL A 435 -4.79 -0.50 -22.85
CA VAL A 435 -5.28 -0.36 -24.24
C VAL A 435 -6.73 -0.82 -24.31
N ASN A 436 -7.48 -0.36 -25.31
CA ASN A 436 -8.81 -0.92 -25.63
C ASN A 436 -8.68 -1.94 -26.76
N ALA A 437 -9.33 -3.10 -26.61
CA ALA A 437 -9.39 -4.13 -27.62
C ALA A 437 -10.20 -3.69 -28.85
N ALA A 438 -9.79 -4.17 -30.02
CA ALA A 438 -10.65 -4.25 -31.19
C ALA A 438 -11.10 -5.70 -31.35
N SER A 439 -12.38 -5.99 -31.08
CA SER A 439 -12.93 -7.36 -31.15
C SER A 439 -12.14 -8.39 -30.33
N ASN A 440 -11.85 -8.07 -29.07
CA ASN A 440 -11.02 -8.88 -28.14
C ASN A 440 -9.54 -9.04 -28.53
N ARG A 441 -9.06 -8.29 -29.53
CA ARG A 441 -7.67 -8.35 -29.98
C ARG A 441 -6.94 -7.02 -29.84
N VAL A 442 -5.63 -7.09 -29.66
CA VAL A 442 -4.74 -5.92 -29.72
C VAL A 442 -3.41 -6.28 -30.38
N ALA A 443 -2.83 -5.31 -31.08
CA ALA A 443 -1.48 -5.38 -31.60
C ALA A 443 -0.72 -4.13 -31.15
N LEU A 444 0.22 -4.32 -30.24
CA LEU A 444 0.97 -3.30 -29.52
C LEU A 444 2.40 -3.21 -30.03
N ALA A 445 2.97 -2.01 -30.03
CA ALA A 445 4.39 -1.78 -30.17
C ALA A 445 4.90 -0.94 -28.99
N PHE A 446 5.81 -1.51 -28.22
CA PHE A 446 6.59 -0.86 -27.18
C PHE A 446 7.89 -0.35 -27.77
N ASP A 447 8.17 0.95 -27.60
CA ASP A 447 9.50 1.50 -27.73
C ASP A 447 9.97 1.94 -26.34
N THR A 448 10.94 1.22 -25.79
CA THR A 448 11.49 1.47 -24.45
C THR A 448 12.65 2.48 -24.45
N ALA A 449 13.03 3.01 -25.61
CA ALA A 449 14.16 3.91 -25.79
C ALA A 449 15.46 3.39 -25.13
N GLY A 450 15.72 2.09 -25.29
CA GLY A 450 16.91 1.40 -24.78
C GLY A 450 16.84 0.96 -23.31
N ARG A 451 15.76 1.31 -22.59
CA ARG A 451 15.53 0.90 -21.20
C ARG A 451 14.92 -0.49 -21.14
N THR A 452 14.97 -1.12 -19.97
CA THR A 452 14.34 -2.43 -19.73
C THR A 452 13.03 -2.25 -18.99
N LEU A 453 11.95 -2.83 -19.50
CA LEU A 453 10.71 -3.04 -18.76
C LEU A 453 10.69 -4.44 -18.19
N VAL A 454 10.86 -4.56 -16.88
CA VAL A 454 10.87 -5.83 -16.18
C VAL A 454 9.44 -6.30 -16.00
N HIS A 455 9.12 -7.43 -16.64
CA HIS A 455 7.87 -8.17 -16.50
C HIS A 455 6.62 -7.28 -16.46
N PRO A 456 6.36 -6.50 -17.53
CA PRO A 456 5.29 -5.51 -17.53
C PRO A 456 3.92 -6.17 -17.45
N MET A 457 2.99 -5.48 -16.78
CA MET A 457 1.60 -5.86 -16.67
C MET A 457 0.76 -5.00 -17.60
N LEU A 458 -0.14 -5.64 -18.35
CA LEU A 458 -1.04 -5.02 -19.31
C LEU A 458 -2.49 -5.23 -18.89
N VAL A 459 -3.34 -4.25 -19.19
CA VAL A 459 -4.78 -4.40 -19.11
C VAL A 459 -5.39 -4.05 -20.45
N VAL A 460 -5.95 -5.06 -21.11
CA VAL A 460 -6.72 -4.90 -22.33
C VAL A 460 -8.17 -4.69 -21.94
N ARG A 461 -8.62 -3.44 -22.01
CA ARG A 461 -10.01 -3.02 -21.76
C ARG A 461 -10.89 -3.38 -22.96
N ASP A 462 -12.20 -3.39 -22.74
CA ASP A 462 -13.21 -3.81 -23.72
C ASP A 462 -13.01 -5.25 -24.21
N TYR A 463 -12.31 -6.07 -23.43
CA TYR A 463 -12.19 -7.50 -23.65
C TYR A 463 -13.45 -8.19 -23.11
N THR A 464 -14.30 -8.63 -24.02
CA THR A 464 -15.62 -9.21 -23.76
C THR A 464 -15.67 -10.73 -23.85
N ALA A 465 -14.57 -11.37 -24.28
CA ALA A 465 -14.48 -12.82 -24.24
C ALA A 465 -14.47 -13.32 -22.79
N THR A 466 -15.05 -14.49 -22.56
CA THR A 466 -15.11 -15.11 -21.22
C THR A 466 -13.90 -15.99 -20.90
N GLY A 467 -13.11 -16.34 -21.92
CA GLY A 467 -11.90 -17.15 -21.80
C GLY A 467 -10.63 -16.32 -22.03
N ALA A 468 -9.49 -16.87 -21.59
CA ALA A 468 -8.18 -16.31 -21.88
C ALA A 468 -7.94 -16.19 -23.41
N PRO A 469 -7.01 -15.32 -23.86
CA PRO A 469 -6.69 -15.20 -25.28
C PRO A 469 -6.24 -16.55 -25.87
N GLY A 470 -6.65 -16.81 -27.11
CA GLY A 470 -6.26 -18.01 -27.84
C GLY A 470 -4.80 -18.01 -28.26
N ALA A 471 -4.22 -16.82 -28.46
CA ALA A 471 -2.80 -16.66 -28.73
C ALA A 471 -2.25 -15.35 -28.15
N VAL A 472 -1.00 -15.42 -27.67
CA VAL A 472 -0.18 -14.25 -27.37
C VAL A 472 1.14 -14.42 -28.11
N THR A 473 1.58 -13.40 -28.82
CA THR A 473 2.88 -13.42 -29.53
C THR A 473 3.72 -12.21 -29.17
N LEU A 474 5.04 -12.42 -29.04
CA LEU A 474 6.03 -11.38 -28.81
C LEU A 474 7.02 -11.40 -29.97
N ASN A 475 7.13 -10.30 -30.72
CA ASN A 475 7.92 -10.24 -31.96
C ASN A 475 7.61 -11.39 -32.93
N GLY A 476 6.32 -11.74 -33.04
CA GLY A 476 5.82 -12.83 -33.87
C GLY A 476 6.06 -14.24 -33.30
N GLN A 477 6.77 -14.38 -32.18
CA GLN A 477 6.97 -15.67 -31.51
C GLN A 477 5.80 -15.97 -30.58
N LYS A 478 5.18 -17.15 -30.72
CA LYS A 478 4.11 -17.59 -29.83
C LYS A 478 4.63 -17.79 -28.41
N LEU A 479 3.95 -17.19 -27.45
CA LEU A 479 4.23 -17.36 -26.04
C LEU A 479 3.37 -18.50 -25.46
N THR A 480 3.90 -19.17 -24.43
CA THR A 480 3.21 -20.24 -23.70
C THR A 480 2.50 -19.68 -22.46
N ALA A 481 1.19 -19.91 -22.35
CA ALA A 481 0.42 -19.52 -21.17
C ALA A 481 0.99 -20.19 -19.90
N ASN A 482 0.98 -19.46 -18.79
CA ASN A 482 1.46 -19.89 -17.47
C ASN A 482 2.98 -20.17 -17.39
N THR A 483 3.72 -19.78 -18.42
CA THR A 483 5.19 -19.87 -18.48
C THR A 483 5.78 -18.55 -18.96
N ASP A 484 5.36 -18.08 -20.13
CA ASP A 484 5.87 -16.85 -20.75
C ASP A 484 4.96 -15.63 -20.47
N TYR A 485 3.70 -15.89 -20.11
CA TYR A 485 2.75 -14.87 -19.67
C TYR A 485 1.71 -15.48 -18.73
N PHE A 486 1.10 -14.62 -17.93
CA PHE A 486 0.06 -14.97 -16.97
C PHE A 486 -1.18 -14.15 -17.28
N ALA A 487 -2.32 -14.80 -17.52
CA ALA A 487 -3.54 -14.14 -17.97
C ALA A 487 -4.68 -14.23 -16.93
N SER A 488 -5.56 -13.24 -16.90
CA SER A 488 -6.79 -13.27 -16.12
C SER A 488 -7.88 -12.48 -16.79
N VAL A 489 -9.04 -13.10 -17.00
CA VAL A 489 -10.22 -12.44 -17.55
C VAL A 489 -11.07 -11.92 -16.42
N ASP A 490 -11.33 -10.62 -16.44
CA ASP A 490 -12.33 -9.93 -15.63
C ASP A 490 -13.56 -9.69 -16.51
N THR A 491 -14.51 -10.63 -16.45
CA THR A 491 -15.73 -10.58 -17.28
C THR A 491 -16.65 -9.43 -16.88
N ALA A 492 -16.71 -9.09 -15.59
CA ALA A 492 -17.53 -8.00 -15.07
C ALA A 492 -16.96 -6.64 -15.49
N GLY A 493 -15.65 -6.45 -15.34
CA GLY A 493 -14.93 -5.24 -15.77
C GLY A 493 -14.60 -5.18 -17.26
N LYS A 494 -14.98 -6.21 -18.05
CA LYS A 494 -14.68 -6.36 -19.48
C LYS A 494 -13.20 -6.10 -19.78
N ALA A 495 -12.33 -6.81 -19.06
CA ALA A 495 -10.90 -6.62 -19.15
C ALA A 495 -10.13 -7.94 -19.16
N LEU A 496 -9.03 -7.97 -19.89
CA LEU A 496 -8.00 -9.00 -19.78
C LEU A 496 -6.76 -8.40 -19.12
N TRP A 497 -6.37 -8.99 -18.00
CA TRP A 497 -5.12 -8.68 -17.31
C TRP A 497 -4.04 -9.67 -17.76
N LEU A 498 -2.87 -9.17 -18.11
CA LEU A 498 -1.77 -9.96 -18.64
C LEU A 498 -0.44 -9.49 -18.03
N THR A 499 0.26 -10.36 -17.30
CA THR A 499 1.66 -10.12 -16.90
C THR A 499 2.58 -10.89 -17.82
N LEU A 500 3.53 -10.21 -18.45
CA LEU A 500 4.57 -10.87 -19.25
C LEU A 500 5.68 -11.39 -18.31
N GLN A 501 6.07 -12.65 -18.48
CA GLN A 501 7.19 -13.27 -17.77
C GLN A 501 8.48 -13.08 -18.59
N ARG A 502 8.69 -11.85 -19.05
CA ARG A 502 9.78 -11.45 -19.95
C ARG A 502 10.12 -9.97 -19.73
N ASP A 503 11.40 -9.66 -19.86
CA ASP A 503 11.88 -8.29 -20.00
C ASP A 503 11.67 -7.77 -21.41
N LEU A 504 11.17 -6.54 -21.55
CA LEU A 504 11.08 -5.85 -22.83
C LEU A 504 12.20 -4.81 -22.94
N LYS A 505 12.92 -4.81 -24.07
CA LYS A 505 13.99 -3.85 -24.34
C LYS A 505 14.06 -3.52 -25.84
N GLY A 506 14.33 -2.25 -26.15
CA GLY A 506 14.27 -1.72 -27.50
C GLY A 506 12.83 -1.61 -28.02
N ALA A 507 12.67 -1.85 -29.32
CA ALA A 507 11.38 -1.92 -30.00
C ALA A 507 10.85 -3.35 -29.98
N VAL A 508 9.68 -3.56 -29.39
CA VAL A 508 9.05 -4.88 -29.22
C VAL A 508 7.59 -4.81 -29.63
N THR A 509 7.12 -5.84 -30.33
CA THR A 509 5.70 -5.98 -30.70
C THR A 509 5.05 -7.09 -29.89
N LEU A 510 3.85 -6.82 -29.36
CA LEU A 510 3.04 -7.80 -28.63
C LEU A 510 1.67 -7.90 -29.32
N ARG A 511 1.21 -9.11 -29.64
CA ARG A 511 -0.17 -9.35 -30.09
C ARG A 511 -0.90 -10.23 -29.10
N VAL A 512 -2.16 -9.93 -28.85
CA VAL A 512 -3.09 -10.71 -28.03
C VAL A 512 -4.34 -10.96 -28.87
N GLU A 513 -4.68 -12.23 -29.06
CA GLU A 513 -5.73 -12.68 -30.00
C GLU A 513 -6.74 -13.65 -29.38
#